data_AF-A0A838D508-F1
#
_entry.id   AF-A0A838D508-F1
#
_cell.length_a   1.000
_cell.length_b   1.000
_cell.length_c   1.000
_cell.angle_alpha   90.00
_cell.angle_beta   90.00
_cell.angle_gamma   90.00
#
_symmetry.space_group_name_H-M   'P 1'
#
loop_
_entity.id
_entity.type
_entity.pdbx_description
1 polymer ?
#
loop_
_entity_poly.entity_id
_entity_poly.type
_entity_poly.pdbx_seq_one_letter_code
_entity_poly.pdbx_strand_id
1 'polypeptide(L)'
;MGHANLEREKIFGKIYDTGDLSVEIVSEAKKLASKSRITKDLDLDLKNYIVFTMHRAENTEIDTSFLSIIRAFTSLSDVKIVFPIHPRTKKILEGKKLYQKLKDCKNVFMIPPAGYIDFIHLVKNAEKIITDSGGLQKEAYLLSVPCITIRRNTEWIETVTEGWNVLTDTNPDKIITSVRK
;
A
#
# COMPACT_ATOMS: atom_id res chain seq x y z
N MET A 1 9.37 10.55 16.54
CA MET A 1 9.85 11.83 15.96
C MET A 1 8.87 13.01 16.00
N GLY A 2 7.57 12.82 16.26
CA GLY A 2 6.57 13.90 16.22
C GLY A 2 6.80 15.05 17.21
N HIS A 3 7.14 14.75 18.48
CA HIS A 3 7.35 15.75 19.53
C HIS A 3 8.46 16.76 19.15
N ALA A 4 9.62 16.27 18.72
CA ALA A 4 10.76 17.12 18.34
C ALA A 4 10.45 18.03 17.13
N ASN A 5 9.62 17.55 16.19
CA ASN A 5 9.14 18.39 15.09
C ASN A 5 8.27 19.54 15.62
N LEU A 6 7.37 19.24 16.56
CA LEU A 6 6.51 20.25 17.16
C LEU A 6 7.32 21.31 17.93
N GLU A 7 8.29 20.89 18.73
CA GLU A 7 9.20 21.81 19.43
C GLU A 7 9.97 22.71 18.45
N ARG A 8 10.50 22.14 17.36
CA ARG A 8 11.24 22.89 16.34
C ARG A 8 10.37 23.94 15.64
N GLU A 9 9.10 23.63 15.42
CA GLU A 9 8.11 24.54 14.82
C GLU A 9 7.55 25.57 15.80
N LYS A 10 7.92 25.50 17.08
CA LYS A 10 7.53 26.45 18.14
C LYS A 10 6.01 26.57 18.29
N ILE A 11 5.29 25.44 18.26
CA ILE A 11 3.83 25.46 18.48
C ILE A 11 3.51 26.01 19.87
N PHE A 12 2.42 26.76 19.97
CA PHE A 12 1.89 27.25 21.23
C PHE A 12 1.13 26.14 21.97
N GLY A 13 1.32 26.06 23.29
CA GLY A 13 0.59 25.14 24.16
C GLY A 13 1.44 23.99 24.72
N LYS A 14 0.77 23.04 25.40
CA LYS A 14 1.41 21.84 25.95
C LYS A 14 1.36 20.70 24.93
N ILE A 15 2.47 20.01 24.75
CA ILE A 15 2.59 18.82 23.89
C ILE A 15 2.40 17.57 24.76
N TYR A 16 1.47 16.69 24.36
CA TYR A 16 1.24 15.41 25.01
C TYR A 16 1.53 14.28 24.03
N ASP A 17 2.36 13.33 24.44
CA ASP A 17 2.54 12.08 23.70
C ASP A 17 1.50 11.06 24.19
N THR A 18 0.49 10.82 23.36
CA THR A 18 -0.62 9.91 23.67
C THR A 18 -0.47 8.55 22.99
N GLY A 19 0.64 8.31 22.27
CA GLY A 19 0.77 7.14 21.41
C GLY A 19 -0.15 7.18 20.18
N ASP A 20 -0.26 6.03 19.50
CA ASP A 20 -0.98 5.88 18.24
C ASP A 20 -2.13 4.88 18.33
N LEU A 21 -3.37 5.36 18.21
CA LEU A 21 -4.59 4.56 18.27
C LEU A 21 -4.62 3.44 17.21
N SER A 22 -3.90 3.59 16.10
CA SER A 22 -3.82 2.54 15.09
C SER A 22 -3.20 1.24 15.61
N VAL A 23 -2.39 1.28 16.66
CA VAL A 23 -1.86 0.07 17.30
C VAL A 23 -3.00 -0.80 17.82
N GLU A 24 -3.94 -0.19 18.55
CA GLU A 24 -5.10 -0.89 19.13
C GLU A 24 -6.07 -1.34 18.04
N ILE A 25 -6.39 -0.45 17.09
CA ILE A 25 -7.31 -0.75 15.98
C ILE A 25 -6.80 -1.93 15.14
N VAL A 26 -5.51 -1.91 14.74
CA VAL A 26 -4.92 -2.98 13.93
C VAL A 26 -4.84 -4.28 14.74
N SER A 27 -4.54 -4.23 16.03
CA SER A 27 -4.51 -5.41 16.89
C SER A 27 -5.88 -6.10 16.96
N GLU A 28 -6.95 -5.35 17.18
CA GLU A 28 -8.31 -5.89 17.20
C GLU A 28 -8.77 -6.35 15.81
N ALA A 29 -8.51 -5.56 14.76
CA ALA A 29 -8.83 -5.94 13.39
C ALA A 29 -8.10 -7.22 12.98
N LYS A 30 -6.84 -7.42 13.38
CA LYS A 30 -6.06 -8.64 13.15
C LYS A 30 -6.69 -9.88 13.78
N LYS A 31 -7.32 -9.75 14.96
CA LYS A 31 -8.05 -10.86 15.61
C LYS A 31 -9.29 -11.22 14.80
N LEU A 32 -10.09 -10.21 14.42
CA LEU A 32 -11.30 -10.42 13.62
C LEU A 32 -11.00 -10.96 12.22
N ALA A 33 -9.94 -10.45 11.60
CA ALA A 33 -9.45 -10.84 10.28
C ALA A 33 -9.13 -12.34 10.18
N SER A 34 -8.77 -13.00 11.28
CA SER A 34 -8.52 -14.45 11.29
C SER A 34 -9.69 -15.31 10.78
N LYS A 35 -10.92 -14.76 10.81
CA LYS A 35 -12.15 -15.43 10.33
C LYS A 35 -12.51 -15.05 8.89
N SER A 36 -11.79 -14.11 8.28
CA SER A 36 -12.03 -13.69 6.90
C SER A 36 -11.78 -14.84 5.92
N ARG A 37 -12.58 -14.91 4.86
CA ARG A 37 -12.44 -15.86 3.77
C ARG A 37 -11.93 -15.24 2.47
N ILE A 38 -11.65 -13.94 2.45
CA ILE A 38 -11.34 -13.22 1.21
C ILE A 38 -10.17 -13.83 0.42
N THR A 39 -9.13 -14.35 1.08
CA THR A 39 -8.03 -15.02 0.36
C THR A 39 -8.47 -16.33 -0.28
N LYS A 40 -9.41 -17.06 0.34
CA LYS A 40 -9.99 -18.28 -0.25
C LYS A 40 -10.93 -17.94 -1.40
N ASP A 41 -11.78 -16.93 -1.20
CA ASP A 41 -12.76 -16.48 -2.20
C ASP A 41 -12.07 -15.93 -3.47
N LEU A 42 -10.84 -15.42 -3.33
CA LEU A 42 -10.00 -14.92 -4.42
C LEU A 42 -8.93 -15.91 -4.91
N ASP A 43 -8.89 -17.14 -4.39
CA ASP A 43 -7.90 -18.17 -4.73
C ASP A 43 -6.44 -17.66 -4.59
N LEU A 44 -6.15 -17.13 -3.40
CA LEU A 44 -4.86 -16.56 -3.01
C LEU A 44 -4.15 -17.45 -2.00
N ASP A 45 -2.95 -17.88 -2.35
CA ASP A 45 -2.01 -18.52 -1.44
C ASP A 45 -1.42 -17.48 -0.47
N LEU A 46 -1.47 -17.78 0.83
CA LEU A 46 -0.90 -16.88 1.84
C LEU A 46 0.59 -16.68 1.59
N LYS A 47 1.07 -15.45 1.76
CA LYS A 47 2.47 -15.04 1.54
C LYS A 47 2.98 -15.24 0.10
N ASN A 48 2.08 -15.38 -0.88
CA ASN A 48 2.42 -15.54 -2.29
C ASN A 48 1.64 -14.56 -3.19
N TYR A 49 1.39 -13.36 -2.67
CA TYR A 49 0.84 -12.25 -3.44
C TYR A 49 1.24 -10.92 -2.80
N ILE A 50 1.18 -9.86 -3.61
CA ILE A 50 1.38 -8.47 -3.19
C ILE A 50 0.03 -7.77 -3.15
N VAL A 51 -0.20 -6.94 -2.14
CA VAL A 51 -1.32 -5.99 -2.16
C VAL A 51 -0.83 -4.66 -2.71
N PHE A 52 -1.51 -4.16 -3.73
CA PHE A 52 -1.27 -2.85 -4.31
C PHE A 52 -2.41 -1.90 -3.99
N THR A 53 -2.09 -0.67 -3.57
CA THR A 53 -3.08 0.41 -3.46
C THR A 53 -2.51 1.73 -4.00
N MET A 54 -3.33 2.48 -4.73
CA MET A 54 -2.96 3.79 -5.28
C MET A 54 -4.21 4.67 -5.41
N HIS A 55 -4.22 5.79 -4.69
CA HIS A 55 -5.38 6.69 -4.62
C HIS A 55 -5.03 8.17 -4.40
N ARG A 56 -3.76 8.53 -4.17
CA ARG A 56 -3.36 9.94 -4.04
C ARG A 56 -3.43 10.65 -5.38
N ALA A 57 -3.88 11.90 -5.38
CA ALA A 57 -3.98 12.73 -6.59
C ALA A 57 -2.61 12.91 -7.27
N GLU A 58 -1.54 13.12 -6.49
CA GLU A 58 -0.16 13.24 -6.95
C GLU A 58 0.32 12.06 -7.81
N ASN A 59 -0.29 10.89 -7.63
CA ASN A 59 0.02 9.67 -8.34
C ASN A 59 -1.02 9.35 -9.40
N THR A 60 -2.31 9.50 -9.09
CA THR A 60 -3.40 9.09 -9.97
C THR A 60 -3.68 10.07 -11.11
N GLU A 61 -3.40 11.36 -10.91
CA GLU A 61 -3.66 12.41 -11.89
C GLU A 61 -2.49 12.60 -12.86
N ILE A 62 -1.35 11.96 -12.62
CA ILE A 62 -0.18 11.98 -13.52
C ILE A 62 -0.13 10.70 -14.36
N ASP A 63 -0.18 10.84 -15.68
CA ASP A 63 -0.21 9.69 -16.60
C ASP A 63 1.08 8.86 -16.53
N THR A 64 2.23 9.53 -16.40
CA THR A 64 3.55 8.88 -16.33
C THR A 64 3.68 7.98 -15.10
N SER A 65 3.03 8.32 -13.99
CA SER A 65 3.02 7.52 -12.77
C SER A 65 2.36 6.16 -13.04
N PHE A 66 1.15 6.15 -13.59
CA PHE A 66 0.46 4.89 -13.90
C PHE A 66 1.15 4.07 -14.99
N LEU A 67 1.69 4.71 -16.02
CA LEU A 67 2.48 4.01 -17.05
C LEU A 67 3.71 3.32 -16.45
N SER A 68 4.35 3.95 -15.46
CA SER A 68 5.48 3.37 -14.74
C SER A 68 5.05 2.19 -13.88
N ILE A 69 3.90 2.28 -13.19
CA ILE A 69 3.32 1.15 -12.46
C ILE A 69 2.99 -0.02 -13.40
N ILE A 70 2.37 0.25 -14.55
CA ILE A 70 2.07 -0.77 -15.56
C ILE A 70 3.36 -1.42 -16.07
N ARG A 71 4.42 -0.64 -16.32
CA ARG A 71 5.73 -1.17 -16.71
C ARG A 71 6.29 -2.11 -15.63
N ALA A 72 6.26 -1.70 -14.36
CA ALA A 72 6.71 -2.54 -13.25
C ALA A 72 5.92 -3.85 -13.17
N PHE A 73 4.58 -3.77 -13.24
CA PHE A 73 3.72 -4.95 -13.16
C PHE A 73 3.87 -5.89 -14.35
N THR A 74 4.11 -5.35 -15.55
CA THR A 74 4.42 -6.14 -16.74
C THR A 74 5.74 -6.92 -16.56
N SER A 75 6.76 -6.30 -15.96
CA SER A 75 8.03 -6.97 -15.65
C SER A 75 7.96 -7.96 -14.48
N LEU A 76 6.89 -7.91 -13.69
CA LEU A 76 6.61 -8.81 -12.57
C LEU A 76 5.50 -9.81 -12.92
N SER A 77 5.44 -10.27 -14.17
CA SER A 77 4.34 -11.10 -14.71
C SER A 77 4.10 -12.43 -13.98
N ASP A 78 5.09 -12.91 -13.24
CA ASP A 78 5.05 -14.11 -12.39
C ASP A 78 4.62 -13.81 -10.93
N VAL A 79 4.49 -12.54 -10.53
CA VAL A 79 4.08 -12.12 -9.19
C VAL A 79 2.60 -11.78 -9.18
N LYS A 80 1.83 -12.44 -8.32
CA LYS A 80 0.40 -12.17 -8.13
C LYS A 80 0.20 -10.84 -7.39
N ILE A 81 -0.52 -9.90 -8.00
CA ILE A 81 -0.78 -8.56 -7.44
C ILE A 81 -2.29 -8.38 -7.26
N VAL A 82 -2.74 -8.17 -6.02
CA VAL A 82 -4.14 -7.88 -5.70
C VAL A 82 -4.31 -6.37 -5.56
N PHE A 83 -5.20 -5.80 -6.36
CA PHE A 83 -5.48 -4.36 -6.35
C PHE A 83 -6.95 -4.08 -6.02
N PRO A 84 -7.28 -3.79 -4.75
CA PRO A 84 -8.58 -3.25 -4.37
C PRO A 84 -8.74 -1.82 -4.91
N ILE A 85 -9.27 -1.72 -6.13
CA ILE A 85 -9.28 -0.46 -6.87
C ILE A 85 -10.44 0.43 -6.42
N HIS A 86 -10.13 1.63 -5.94
CA HIS A 86 -11.16 2.61 -5.57
C HIS A 86 -11.94 3.09 -6.81
N PRO A 87 -13.27 3.29 -6.74
CA PRO A 87 -14.08 3.73 -7.89
C PRO A 87 -13.56 5.02 -8.54
N ARG A 88 -13.05 5.96 -7.74
CA ARG A 88 -12.37 7.18 -8.24
C ARG A 88 -11.17 6.84 -9.13
N THR A 89 -10.26 5.99 -8.66
CA THR A 89 -9.07 5.58 -9.41
C THR A 89 -9.45 4.86 -10.70
N LYS A 90 -10.45 3.95 -10.62
CA LYS A 90 -10.99 3.28 -11.81
C LYS A 90 -11.50 4.28 -12.85
N LYS A 91 -12.34 5.24 -12.45
CA LYS A 91 -12.89 6.27 -13.35
C LYS A 91 -11.79 7.13 -13.98
N ILE A 92 -10.75 7.49 -13.22
CA ILE A 92 -9.59 8.25 -13.74
C ILE A 92 -8.86 7.42 -14.81
N LEU A 93 -8.59 6.14 -14.53
CA LEU A 93 -7.91 5.24 -15.47
C LEU A 93 -8.72 4.99 -16.74
N GLU A 94 -10.04 4.87 -16.64
CA GLU A 94 -10.94 4.75 -17.79
C GLU A 94 -10.91 6.01 -18.65
N GLY A 95 -11.03 7.19 -18.04
CA GLY A 95 -10.96 8.48 -18.74
C GLY A 95 -9.63 8.71 -19.46
N LYS A 96 -8.53 8.18 -18.91
CA LYS A 96 -7.19 8.24 -19.49
C LYS A 96 -6.86 7.11 -20.46
N LYS A 97 -7.79 6.17 -20.71
CA LYS A 97 -7.57 4.96 -21.53
C LYS A 97 -6.40 4.09 -21.03
N LEU A 98 -6.07 4.18 -19.74
CA LEU A 98 -5.03 3.39 -19.08
C LEU A 98 -5.59 2.14 -18.40
N TYR A 99 -6.90 2.12 -18.10
CA TYR A 99 -7.55 0.98 -17.46
C TYR A 99 -7.38 -0.32 -18.25
N GLN A 100 -7.46 -0.26 -19.58
CA GLN A 100 -7.28 -1.44 -20.43
C GLN A 100 -5.85 -2.00 -20.33
N LYS A 101 -4.83 -1.14 -20.34
CA LYS A 101 -3.42 -1.56 -20.18
C LYS A 101 -3.18 -2.28 -18.84
N LEU A 102 -3.84 -1.82 -17.78
CA LEU A 102 -3.78 -2.48 -16.48
C LEU A 102 -4.50 -3.84 -16.51
N LYS A 103 -5.64 -3.94 -17.21
CA LYS A 103 -6.37 -5.20 -17.41
C LYS A 103 -5.59 -6.22 -18.25
N ASP A 104 -4.73 -5.75 -19.15
CA ASP A 104 -3.86 -6.61 -19.97
C ASP A 104 -2.71 -7.24 -19.14
N CYS A 105 -2.41 -6.70 -17.95
CA CYS A 105 -1.49 -7.30 -16.99
C CYS A 105 -2.16 -8.49 -16.28
N LYS A 106 -1.97 -9.70 -16.81
CA LYS A 106 -2.62 -10.94 -16.32
C LYS A 106 -2.34 -11.27 -14.85
N ASN A 107 -1.27 -10.72 -14.30
CA ASN A 107 -0.85 -10.89 -12.92
C ASN A 107 -1.50 -9.90 -11.94
N VAL A 108 -2.29 -8.94 -12.44
CA VAL A 108 -2.98 -7.92 -11.63
C VAL A 108 -4.45 -8.26 -11.49
N PHE A 109 -4.84 -8.64 -10.28
CA PHE A 109 -6.19 -8.99 -9.87
C PHE A 109 -6.88 -7.76 -9.29
N MET A 110 -7.61 -7.04 -10.14
CA MET A 110 -8.43 -5.91 -9.71
C MET A 110 -9.71 -6.42 -9.03
N ILE A 111 -9.91 -6.04 -7.78
CA ILE A 111 -11.11 -6.39 -7.00
C ILE A 111 -11.84 -5.14 -6.55
N PRO A 112 -13.15 -5.22 -6.24
CA PRO A 112 -13.85 -4.14 -5.54
C PRO A 112 -13.15 -3.80 -4.21
N PRO A 113 -13.31 -2.56 -3.70
CA PRO A 113 -12.78 -2.21 -2.38
C PRO A 113 -13.24 -3.20 -1.31
N ALA A 114 -12.29 -3.79 -0.58
CA ALA A 114 -12.57 -4.71 0.51
C ALA A 114 -13.00 -3.94 1.77
N GLY A 115 -13.88 -4.54 2.58
CA GLY A 115 -14.15 -4.05 3.94
C GLY A 115 -12.88 -4.11 4.80
N TYR A 116 -12.79 -3.27 5.83
CA TYR A 116 -11.54 -3.10 6.60
C TYR A 116 -10.99 -4.43 7.17
N ILE A 117 -11.85 -5.28 7.72
CA ILE A 117 -11.44 -6.57 8.29
C ILE A 117 -10.87 -7.51 7.22
N ASP A 118 -11.51 -7.60 6.05
CA ASP A 118 -11.01 -8.39 4.93
C ASP A 118 -9.73 -7.79 4.35
N PHE A 119 -9.63 -6.46 4.30
CA PHE A 119 -8.43 -5.77 3.86
C PHE A 119 -7.24 -6.03 4.79
N ILE A 120 -7.44 -6.00 6.11
CA ILE A 120 -6.41 -6.38 7.09
C ILE A 120 -6.00 -7.85 6.93
N HIS A 121 -6.95 -8.74 6.62
CA HIS A 121 -6.62 -10.13 6.29
C HIS A 121 -5.77 -10.23 5.02
N LEU A 122 -6.10 -9.48 3.96
CA LEU A 122 -5.30 -9.42 2.73
C LEU A 122 -3.89 -8.89 3.01
N VAL A 123 -3.76 -7.79 3.75
CA VAL A 123 -2.48 -7.16 4.04
C VAL A 123 -1.61 -8.07 4.90
N LYS A 124 -2.13 -8.57 6.03
CA LYS A 124 -1.40 -9.46 6.96
C LYS A 124 -0.82 -10.68 6.25
N ASN A 125 -1.56 -11.23 5.28
CA ASN A 125 -1.16 -12.44 4.56
C ASN A 125 -0.49 -12.15 3.22
N ALA A 126 -0.24 -10.89 2.86
CA ALA A 126 0.57 -10.55 1.71
C ALA A 126 2.05 -10.88 1.98
N GLU A 127 2.79 -11.12 0.90
CA GLU A 127 4.25 -11.18 0.92
C GLU A 127 4.82 -9.78 1.17
N LYS A 128 4.37 -8.80 0.37
CA LYS A 128 4.76 -7.39 0.44
C LYS A 128 3.57 -6.50 0.09
N ILE A 129 3.68 -5.21 0.40
CA ILE A 129 2.70 -4.18 0.04
C ILE A 129 3.34 -3.15 -0.89
N ILE A 130 2.63 -2.71 -1.92
CA ILE A 130 2.99 -1.52 -2.72
C ILE A 130 1.90 -0.46 -2.50
N THR A 131 2.25 0.74 -2.02
CA THR A 131 1.21 1.72 -1.64
C THR A 131 1.64 3.18 -1.73
N ASP A 132 0.67 4.07 -1.95
CA ASP A 132 0.79 5.52 -1.69
C ASP A 132 0.02 5.95 -0.42
N SER A 133 -0.62 5.02 0.28
CA SER A 133 -1.39 5.28 1.49
C SER A 133 -0.47 5.61 2.66
N GLY A 134 -0.75 6.71 3.37
CA GLY A 134 -0.08 6.99 4.64
C GLY A 134 -0.47 5.98 5.72
N GLY A 135 -1.76 5.71 5.88
CA GLY A 135 -2.27 4.76 6.88
C GLY A 135 -1.72 3.35 6.67
N LEU A 136 -1.74 2.86 5.42
CA LEU A 136 -1.33 1.48 5.12
C LEU A 136 0.16 1.23 5.38
N GLN A 137 1.02 2.24 5.23
CA GLN A 137 2.44 2.11 5.57
C GLN A 137 2.62 1.72 7.05
N LYS A 138 1.89 2.39 7.94
CA LYS A 138 1.88 2.07 9.36
C LYS A 138 1.20 0.73 9.65
N GLU A 139 0.06 0.45 9.02
CA GLU A 139 -0.65 -0.82 9.23
C GLU A 139 0.20 -2.02 8.77
N ALA A 140 0.90 -1.90 7.63
CA ALA A 140 1.82 -2.93 7.14
C ALA A 140 2.96 -3.18 8.14
N TYR A 141 3.55 -2.11 8.69
CA TYR A 141 4.56 -2.21 9.75
C TYR A 141 4.03 -2.95 10.99
N LEU A 142 2.86 -2.55 11.50
CA LEU A 142 2.21 -3.19 12.66
C LEU A 142 1.80 -4.66 12.39
N LEU A 143 1.55 -5.01 11.14
CA LEU A 143 1.25 -6.38 10.70
C LEU A 143 2.50 -7.18 10.34
N SER A 144 3.69 -6.60 10.46
CA SER A 144 4.98 -7.20 10.09
C SER A 144 5.05 -7.64 8.63
N VAL A 145 4.61 -6.76 7.73
CA VAL A 145 4.62 -6.97 6.28
C VAL A 145 5.47 -5.87 5.62
N PRO A 146 6.51 -6.22 4.84
CA PRO A 146 7.33 -5.25 4.15
C PRO A 146 6.52 -4.34 3.21
N CYS A 147 6.87 -3.06 3.19
CA CYS A 147 6.15 -2.04 2.44
C CYS A 147 7.06 -1.38 1.39
N ILE A 148 6.49 -1.11 0.23
CA ILE A 148 7.11 -0.39 -0.88
C ILE A 148 6.25 0.83 -1.13
N THR A 149 6.70 1.98 -0.65
CA THR A 149 5.95 3.22 -0.75
C THR A 149 6.28 3.93 -2.05
N ILE A 150 5.27 4.07 -2.91
CA ILE A 150 5.39 4.78 -4.20
C ILE A 150 5.19 6.30 -4.04
N ARG A 151 5.88 6.88 -3.05
CA ARG A 151 5.94 8.34 -2.78
C ARG A 151 7.39 8.78 -2.63
N ARG A 152 7.63 10.07 -2.78
CA ARG A 152 8.95 10.70 -2.56
C ARG A 152 9.29 10.89 -1.10
N ASN A 153 8.28 10.99 -0.24
CA ASN A 153 8.41 11.22 1.19
C ASN A 153 7.38 10.38 1.94
N THR A 154 7.61 10.21 3.24
CA THR A 154 6.69 9.58 4.17
C THR A 154 6.73 10.26 5.53
N GLU A 155 5.60 10.22 6.21
CA GLU A 155 5.45 10.64 7.59
C GLU A 155 6.03 9.59 8.57
N TRP A 156 6.21 8.34 8.11
CA TRP A 156 6.66 7.19 8.91
C TRP A 156 8.15 6.88 8.69
N ILE A 157 9.00 7.85 8.99
CA ILE A 157 10.46 7.79 8.74
C ILE A 157 11.10 6.59 9.45
N GLU A 158 10.60 6.24 10.63
CA GLU A 158 11.03 5.08 11.41
C GLU A 158 10.95 3.79 10.58
N THR A 159 9.84 3.57 9.86
CA THR A 159 9.63 2.35 9.05
C THR A 159 10.65 2.20 7.92
N VAL A 160 11.12 3.32 7.38
CA VAL A 160 12.17 3.32 6.33
C VAL A 160 13.53 3.08 6.94
N THR A 161 13.82 3.74 8.06
CA THR A 161 15.11 3.65 8.76
C THR A 161 15.37 2.23 9.27
N GLU A 162 14.34 1.54 9.73
CA GLU A 162 14.39 0.17 10.23
C GLU A 162 14.29 -0.90 9.11
N GLY A 163 14.16 -0.50 7.85
CA GLY A 163 14.15 -1.40 6.69
C GLY A 163 12.82 -2.12 6.42
N TRP A 164 11.75 -1.77 7.12
CA TRP A 164 10.40 -2.30 6.89
C TRP A 164 9.69 -1.65 5.70
N ASN A 165 10.13 -0.46 5.30
CA ASN A 165 9.57 0.31 4.20
C ASN A 165 10.68 0.85 3.30
N VAL A 166 10.40 0.99 2.02
CA VAL A 166 11.30 1.64 1.06
C VAL A 166 10.53 2.65 0.22
N LEU A 167 11.12 3.83 -0.01
CA LEU A 167 10.55 4.85 -0.89
C LEU A 167 11.08 4.67 -2.31
N THR A 168 10.17 4.39 -3.25
CA THR A 168 10.54 4.19 -4.66
C THR A 168 10.10 5.34 -5.57
N ASP A 169 9.27 6.26 -5.08
CA ASP A 169 8.39 7.06 -5.95
C ASP A 169 7.66 6.09 -6.91
N THR A 170 7.28 6.54 -8.10
CA THR A 170 6.70 5.71 -9.16
C THR A 170 7.77 5.12 -10.09
N ASN A 171 9.05 5.07 -9.69
CA ASN A 171 10.12 4.55 -10.53
C ASN A 171 9.99 3.01 -10.72
N PRO A 172 9.83 2.52 -11.96
CA PRO A 172 9.52 1.10 -12.20
C PRO A 172 10.67 0.17 -11.80
N ASP A 173 11.92 0.55 -12.08
CA ASP A 173 13.08 -0.30 -11.82
C ASP A 173 13.33 -0.45 -10.31
N LYS A 174 13.08 0.60 -9.53
CA LYS A 174 13.12 0.55 -8.05
C LYS A 174 12.00 -0.30 -7.46
N ILE A 175 10.79 -0.24 -8.03
CA ILE A 175 9.66 -1.07 -7.61
C ILE A 175 10.00 -2.54 -7.87
N ILE A 176 10.44 -2.89 -9.08
CA ILE A 176 10.80 -4.26 -9.45
C ILE A 176 11.89 -4.80 -8.52
N THR A 177 12.96 -4.04 -8.30
CA THR A 177 14.07 -4.45 -7.43
C THR A 177 13.60 -4.68 -6.00
N SER A 178 12.77 -3.79 -5.46
CA SER A 178 12.24 -3.90 -4.09
C SER A 178 11.28 -5.09 -3.93
N VAL A 179 10.53 -5.44 -4.97
CA VAL A 179 9.67 -6.63 -4.97
C VAL A 179 10.48 -7.93 -4.94
N ARG A 180 11.62 -7.97 -5.65
CA ARG A 180 12.45 -9.17 -5.78
C ARG A 180 13.41 -9.42 -4.62
N LYS A 181 13.62 -8.43 -3.77
CA LYS A 181 14.44 -8.53 -2.57
C LYS A 181 13.73 -9.33 -1.48
#